data_AF-A0A7Y2Y063-F1
#
_entry.id   AF-A0A7Y2Y063-F1
#
_cell.length_a   1.000
_cell.length_b   1.000
_cell.length_c   1.000
_cell.angle_alpha   90.00
_cell.angle_beta   90.00
_cell.angle_gamma   90.00
#
_symmetry.space_group_name_H-M   'P 1'
#
loop_
_entity.id
_entity.type
_entity.pdbx_description
1 polymer ?
#
loop_
_entity_poly.entity_id
_entity_poly.type
_entity_poly.pdbx_seq_one_letter_code
_entity_poly.pdbx_strand_id
1 'polypeptide(L)' 'MDDVKITLESAITCPECGYSKQETMPTDACQWFYQCTSCATVLRPKPEDCCVFCSYGTVACPPIQAGDNCCG' A
#
# COMPACT_ATOMS: atom_id res chain seq x y z
N MET A 1 -24.04 4.05 3.00
CA MET A 1 -23.46 2.81 3.58
C MET A 1 -22.79 2.12 2.42
N ASP A 2 -21.60 2.62 2.13
CA ASP A 2 -20.94 2.43 0.86
C ASP A 2 -19.88 1.37 1.07
N ASP A 3 -20.33 0.11 0.96
CA ASP A 3 -19.46 -1.06 0.84
C ASP A 3 -18.85 -1.02 -0.57
N VAL A 4 -17.89 -0.12 -0.77
CA VAL A 4 -16.95 -0.29 -1.86
C VAL A 4 -16.14 -1.54 -1.48
N LYS A 5 -16.26 -2.61 -2.27
CA LYS A 5 -15.43 -3.82 -2.15
C LYS A 5 -13.97 -3.48 -2.43
N ILE A 6 -13.34 -2.81 -1.48
CA ILE A 6 -11.93 -2.47 -1.51
C ILE A 6 -11.19 -3.67 -0.94
N THR A 7 -10.30 -4.23 -1.75
CA THR A 7 -9.40 -5.27 -1.26
C THR A 7 -8.35 -4.61 -0.40
N LEU A 8 -8.50 -4.77 0.91
CA LEU A 8 -7.54 -4.28 1.90
C LEU A 8 -6.32 -5.20 2.00
N GLU A 9 -6.45 -6.46 1.60
CA GLU A 9 -5.34 -7.39 1.58
C GLU A 9 -4.39 -7.09 0.41
N SER A 10 -3.17 -6.67 0.72
CA SER A 10 -2.14 -6.42 -0.29
C SER A 10 -0.81 -6.99 0.18
N ALA A 11 -0.10 -7.66 -0.72
CA ALA A 11 1.22 -8.19 -0.42
C ALA A 11 2.26 -7.09 -0.70
N ILE A 12 2.85 -6.54 0.36
CA ILE A 12 3.95 -5.59 0.23
C ILE A 12 5.26 -6.34 0.04
N THR A 13 5.95 -6.07 -1.06
CA THR A 13 7.22 -6.70 -1.39
C THR A 13 8.36 -5.72 -1.14
N CYS A 14 9.30 -6.11 -0.30
CA CYS A 14 10.48 -5.30 -0.02
C CYS A 14 11.46 -5.38 -1.20
N PRO A 15 11.79 -4.26 -1.88
CA PRO A 15 12.75 -4.26 -2.97
C PRO A 15 14.20 -4.48 -2.51
N GLU A 16 14.49 -4.31 -1.21
CA GLU A 16 15.85 -4.42 -0.66
C GLU A 16 16.24 -5.88 -0.38
N CYS A 17 15.31 -6.70 0.10
CA CYS A 17 15.57 -8.11 0.43
C CYS A 17 14.71 -9.10 -0.36
N GLY A 18 13.71 -8.64 -1.12
CA GLY A 18 12.76 -9.48 -1.85
C GLY A 18 11.67 -10.12 -0.98
N TYR A 19 11.61 -9.80 0.31
CA TYR A 19 10.59 -10.37 1.21
C TYR A 19 9.21 -9.77 0.95
N SER A 20 8.23 -10.60 0.64
CA SER A 20 6.83 -10.22 0.49
C SER A 20 6.01 -10.61 1.71
N LYS A 21 5.20 -9.68 2.24
CA LYS A 21 4.28 -9.95 3.35
C LYS A 21 2.88 -9.48 3.00
N GLN A 22 1.88 -10.31 3.25
CA GLN A 22 0.49 -9.86 3.22
C GLN A 22 0.21 -8.96 4.41
N GLU A 23 -0.23 -7.74 4.11
CA GLU A 23 -0.69 -6.75 5.08
C GLU A 23 -2.08 -6.28 4.69
N THR A 24 -2.90 -6.00 5.69
CA THR A 24 -4.21 -5.40 5.49
C THR A 24 -4.04 -3.89 5.51
N MET A 25 -4.21 -3.25 4.35
CA MET A 25 -4.26 -1.81 4.21
C MET A 25 -5.34 -1.25 5.14
N PRO A 26 -5.00 -0.30 6.02
CA PRO A 26 -6.01 0.39 6.81
C PRO A 26 -6.90 1.22 5.88
N THR A 27 -8.22 1.10 6.04
CA THR A 27 -9.20 1.96 5.37
C THR A 27 -9.16 3.41 5.86
N ASP A 28 -8.58 3.63 7.04
CA ASP A 28 -8.61 4.92 7.74
C ASP A 28 -7.43 5.84 7.36
N ALA A 29 -6.33 5.31 6.81
CA ALA A 29 -5.15 6.12 6.46
C ALA A 29 -4.23 5.48 5.42
N CYS A 30 -3.53 6.31 4.63
CA CYS A 30 -2.44 5.84 3.75
C CYS A 30 -1.16 5.55 4.56
N GLN A 31 -0.62 4.33 4.47
CA GLN A 31 0.71 4.04 4.99
C GLN A 31 1.79 4.63 4.09
N TRP A 32 2.40 5.71 4.57
CA TRP A 32 3.51 6.38 3.87
C TRP A 32 4.88 5.79 4.22
N PHE A 33 4.99 5.06 5.32
CA PHE A 33 6.22 4.35 5.70
C PHE A 33 5.88 2.93 6.04
N TYR A 34 6.63 1.99 5.49
CA TYR A 34 6.52 0.57 5.83
C TYR A 34 7.85 0.05 6.29
N GLN A 35 7.89 -0.47 7.51
CA GLN A 35 9.08 -1.14 8.02
C GLN A 35 9.01 -2.62 7.66
N CYS A 36 9.96 -3.09 6.85
CA CYS A 36 10.03 -4.49 6.50
C CYS A 36 10.31 -5.34 7.75
N THR A 37 9.50 -6.36 8.02
CA THR A 37 9.71 -7.25 9.16
C THR A 37 10.90 -8.19 8.99
N SER A 38 11.39 -8.39 7.76
CA SER A 38 12.51 -9.28 7.46
C SER A 38 13.87 -8.58 7.63
N CYS A 39 14.04 -7.38 7.06
CA CYS A 39 15.31 -6.64 7.10
C CYS A 39 15.27 -5.37 7.96
N ALA A 40 14.13 -5.04 8.58
CA ALA A 40 13.90 -3.81 9.35
C ALA A 40 14.13 -2.50 8.57
N THR A 41 14.28 -2.54 7.24
CA THR A 41 14.42 -1.35 6.40
C THR A 41 13.09 -0.59 6.33
N VAL A 42 13.17 0.74 6.32
CA VAL A 42 12.00 1.61 6.16
C VAL A 42 11.83 1.94 4.68
N LEU A 43 10.81 1.34 4.08
CA LEU A 43 10.39 1.61 2.72
C LEU A 43 9.56 2.89 2.68
N ARG A 44 9.81 3.70 1.65
CA ARG A 44 9.14 4.97 1.37
C ARG A 44 8.54 4.89 -0.03
N PRO A 45 7.30 5.36 -0.25
CA PRO A 45 6.69 5.35 -1.56
C PRO A 45 7.47 6.24 -2.52
N LYS A 46 7.32 5.95 -3.80
CA LYS A 46 7.81 6.81 -4.86
C LYS A 46 7.03 8.13 -4.83
N PRO A 47 7.64 9.24 -5.27
CA PRO A 47 6.97 10.54 -5.32
C PRO A 47 5.74 10.56 -6.24
N GLU A 48 5.62 9.60 -7.15
CA GLU A 48 4.44 9.40 -8.03
C GLU A 48 3.31 8.58 -7.38
N ASP A 49 3.58 7.93 -6.25
CA ASP A 49 2.63 7.05 -5.56
C ASP A 49 2.21 7.64 -4.20
N CYS A 50 0.94 7.50 -3.85
CA CYS A 50 0.43 8.06 -2.59
C CYS A 50 0.82 7.23 -1.34
N CYS A 51 1.17 5.94 -1.47
CA CYS A 51 1.49 5.08 -0.34
C CYS A 51 2.41 3.91 -0.74
N VAL A 52 3.05 3.29 0.26
CA VAL A 52 4.01 2.17 0.06
C VAL A 52 3.37 0.98 -0.66
N PHE A 53 2.06 0.79 -0.49
CA PHE A 53 1.31 -0.25 -1.18
C PHE A 53 1.08 0.07 -2.65
N CYS A 54 0.94 1.34 -3.02
CA CYS A 54 0.81 1.72 -4.42
C CYS A 54 2.16 1.60 -5.18
N SER A 55 3.29 1.83 -4.51
CA SER A 55 4.63 1.57 -5.10
C SER A 55 5.11 0.11 -5.06
N TYR A 56 4.87 -0.61 -3.97
CA TYR A 56 5.48 -1.91 -3.68
C TYR A 56 4.48 -3.02 -3.33
N GLY A 57 3.19 -2.68 -3.25
CA GLY A 57 2.12 -3.63 -3.01
C GLY A 57 1.66 -4.29 -4.31
N THR A 58 1.01 -5.45 -4.18
CA THR A 58 0.38 -6.15 -5.30
C THR A 58 -0.98 -5.57 -5.68
N VAL A 59 -1.68 -4.99 -4.72
CA VAL A 59 -3.01 -4.37 -4.89
C VAL A 59 -2.89 -2.87 -4.64
N ALA A 60 -3.49 -2.09 -5.55
CA ALA A 60 -3.55 -0.63 -5.47
C ALA A 60 -4.35 -0.15 -4.24
N CYS A 61 -4.14 1.09 -3.86
CA CYS A 61 -4.68 1.67 -2.65
C CYS A 61 -6.21 1.91 -2.72
N PRO A 62 -6.92 1.88 -1.57
CA PRO A 62 -8.37 2.07 -1.46
C PRO A 62 -8.98 3.16 -2.36
N PRO A 63 -8.45 4.41 -2.38
CA PRO A 63 -9.01 5.46 -3.24
C PRO A 63 -8.93 5.12 -4.73
N ILE A 64 -7.84 4.50 -5.18
CA ILE A 64 -7.67 4.08 -6.58
C ILE A 64 -8.65 2.97 -6.94
N GLN A 65 -8.87 1.99 -6.04
CA GLN A 65 -9.86 0.92 -6.24
C GLN A 65 -11.29 1.46 -6.26
N ALA A 66 -11.57 2.49 -5.48
CA ALA A 66 -12.87 3.16 -5.44
C ALA A 66 -13.13 4.03 -6.68
N GLY A 67 -12.13 4.23 -7.55
CA GLY A 67 -12.24 5.13 -8.70
C GLY A 67 -12.20 6.62 -8.33
N ASP A 68 -11.89 6.92 -7.07
CA ASP A 68 -11.64 8.28 -6.62
C ASP A 68 -10.22 8.62 -7.07
N ASN A 69 -10.14 9.36 -8.18
CA ASN A 69 -8.89 9.82 -8.76
C ASN A 69 -8.24 10.75 -7.74
N CYS A 70 -7.38 10.24 -6.87
CA CYS A 70 -6.67 11.04 -5.89
C CYS A 70 -5.56 11.87 -6.57
N CYS A 71 -5.99 12.84 -7.38
CA CYS A 71 -5.27 14.01 -7.89
C CYS A 71 -6.31 14.93 -8.52
N GLY A 72 -6.83 15.87 -7.73
CA GLY A 72 -7.76 16.92 -8.14
C GLY A 72 -8.20 17.78 -6.98
#